data_AF-A0A8K0E1H7-F1
#
_entry.id   AF-A0A8K0E1H7-F1
#
_cell.length_a   1.000
_cell.length_b   1.000
_cell.length_c   1.000
_cell.angle_alpha   90.00
_cell.angle_beta   90.00
_cell.angle_gamma   90.00
#
_symmetry.space_group_name_H-M   'P 1'
#
loop_
_entity.id
_entity.type
_entity.pdbx_description
1 polymer ?
#
loop_
_entity_poly.entity_id
_entity_poly.type
_entity_poly.pdbx_seq_one_letter_code
_entity_poly.pdbx_strand_id
1 'polypeptide(L)'
;MMISPVQVFHSLRLPSACLRATMASSSANALTLLASPSVRCGFWGSVDSCRLSAGLGLAGYRFRTLAMGGDGGEAIEDHLEVDDSVVTIGEGQVADTPPPLQERDFSGTSYVPVYVMLPLGVVNRNCELVDPEGIMNELRILKSVNVDGVMIDCWWGIVEAHAPQVYNWSGYRSLFQIVRDLNLKLQVVMSFHECGGNVGDDVHIPLPGWVVEIGQSNPDIYFTDREGRRNSECLSWGIDKERVLKGRTAVEVYLDYMRSFRVEFDEFFEDGIISEIEVGLGPCGELRYPSYPAKHDWRYPGIGEFQCYDKYLMKSLTKAAEVRGHSIWAKGPDNAGSYNSTPHETGFFRDGGVYDSYYGRFFLNWYSQTLVDHGDRVLALANLAFEGTCIAAKLSGIHWWYKTASHAAELTAGFYNPANRDGYAPIAAMLKKHGAALNFTCVELRTLDQHEDFPEALADPEGLVWQVLNSAWDVSIPVASENALPCHDREGYNKILENAKPRNDPDGRHLSAFTYLRLSPVLMETHNLMEFERFVKRMHGEAV
;
A
#
# COMPACT_ATOMS: atom_id res chain seq x y z
N MET A 1 -57.89 -20.84 19.98
CA MET A 1 -57.27 -22.11 19.56
C MET A 1 -55.90 -21.76 19.02
N MET A 2 -54.82 -22.05 19.75
CA MET A 2 -54.07 -23.34 19.72
C MET A 2 -53.33 -23.52 18.39
N ILE A 3 -52.02 -23.79 18.31
CA ILE A 3 -50.98 -24.11 19.33
C ILE A 3 -49.60 -23.72 18.73
N SER A 4 -48.60 -23.45 19.58
CA SER A 4 -47.17 -23.49 19.22
C SER A 4 -46.54 -24.74 19.84
N PRO A 5 -45.52 -25.35 19.21
CA PRO A 5 -44.36 -25.67 20.05
C PRO A 5 -42.99 -25.38 19.43
N VAL A 6 -42.03 -25.23 20.35
CA VAL A 6 -40.58 -25.08 20.18
C VAL A 6 -39.91 -26.47 20.30
N GLN A 7 -38.58 -26.54 20.10
CA GLN A 7 -37.63 -27.61 20.52
C GLN A 7 -37.31 -28.74 19.51
N VAL A 8 -36.11 -29.35 19.47
CA VAL A 8 -34.70 -28.99 19.83
C VAL A 8 -33.77 -30.04 19.17
N PHE A 9 -32.49 -29.70 18.92
CA PHE A 9 -31.33 -30.56 18.56
C PHE A 9 -31.50 -32.09 18.42
N HIS A 10 -30.97 -32.67 17.33
CA HIS A 10 -29.67 -33.36 17.41
C HIS A 10 -28.98 -33.68 16.07
N SER A 11 -27.66 -33.71 16.18
CA SER A 11 -26.59 -34.15 15.27
C SER A 11 -26.88 -35.38 14.40
N LEU A 12 -26.46 -35.33 13.12
CA LEU A 12 -25.94 -36.50 12.39
C LEU A 12 -24.77 -36.08 11.47
N ARG A 13 -23.54 -36.38 11.90
CA ARG A 13 -22.39 -36.53 10.98
C ARG A 13 -22.61 -37.80 10.15
N LEU A 14 -22.28 -37.77 8.86
CA LEU A 14 -22.01 -38.99 8.09
C LEU A 14 -20.65 -38.88 7.38
N PRO A 15 -19.75 -39.85 7.55
CA PRO A 15 -18.43 -39.86 6.94
C PRO A 15 -18.40 -40.65 5.62
N SER A 16 -17.54 -40.25 4.68
CA SER A 16 -16.97 -41.09 3.60
C SER A 16 -16.01 -40.24 2.76
N ALA A 17 -14.89 -40.74 2.23
CA ALA A 17 -14.10 -41.92 2.59
C ALA A 17 -12.68 -41.70 2.04
N CYS A 18 -11.64 -42.06 2.80
CA CYS A 18 -10.26 -41.89 2.35
C CYS A 18 -9.90 -42.96 1.32
N LEU A 19 -9.60 -42.56 0.08
CA LEU A 19 -9.07 -43.44 -0.97
C LEU A 19 -7.57 -43.17 -1.16
N ARG A 20 -6.74 -43.93 -0.44
CA ARG A 20 -5.31 -44.04 -0.72
C ARG A 20 -5.12 -44.79 -2.05
N ALA A 21 -4.54 -44.13 -3.04
CA ALA A 21 -3.98 -44.79 -4.21
C ALA A 21 -2.46 -44.92 -4.03
N THR A 22 -2.01 -46.13 -3.70
CA THR A 22 -0.59 -46.51 -3.82
C THR A 22 -0.22 -46.65 -5.28
N MET A 23 0.76 -45.87 -5.77
CA MET A 23 1.47 -46.15 -7.01
C MET A 23 2.92 -46.47 -6.69
N ALA A 24 3.37 -47.62 -7.21
CA ALA A 24 4.67 -48.20 -6.88
C ALA A 24 5.81 -47.55 -7.67
N SER A 25 7.02 -47.67 -7.12
CA SER A 25 8.27 -47.30 -7.77
C SER A 25 8.61 -48.23 -8.95
N SER A 26 9.15 -47.65 -10.02
CA SER A 26 10.01 -48.39 -10.96
C SER A 26 11.15 -47.50 -11.43
N SER A 27 12.37 -47.86 -11.04
CA SER A 27 13.61 -47.24 -11.52
C SER A 27 14.12 -47.95 -12.78
N ALA A 28 14.70 -47.19 -13.71
CA ALA A 28 15.59 -47.73 -14.75
C ALA A 28 16.58 -46.64 -15.20
N ASN A 29 17.87 -46.97 -15.17
CA ASN A 29 18.96 -46.07 -15.56
C ASN A 29 19.19 -46.04 -17.07
N ALA A 30 19.75 -44.94 -17.58
CA ALA A 30 20.75 -44.99 -18.65
C ALA A 30 21.68 -43.76 -18.59
N LEU A 31 22.97 -43.97 -18.30
CA LEU A 31 24.01 -42.97 -18.55
C LEU A 31 24.37 -42.96 -20.04
N THR A 32 24.78 -41.81 -20.57
CA THR A 32 25.95 -41.79 -21.45
C THR A 32 26.70 -40.46 -21.33
N LEU A 33 28.00 -40.51 -21.01
CA LEU A 33 28.90 -39.35 -21.14
C LEU A 33 29.22 -39.12 -22.62
N LEU A 34 29.46 -37.87 -23.00
CA LEU A 34 30.60 -37.52 -23.86
C LEU A 34 31.09 -36.11 -23.49
N ALA A 35 32.41 -35.91 -23.50
CA ALA A 35 33.04 -34.68 -23.04
C ALA A 35 33.76 -33.95 -24.18
N SER A 36 33.79 -32.61 -24.10
CA SER A 36 34.94 -31.72 -24.40
C SER A 36 35.61 -31.78 -25.80
N PRO A 37 35.96 -30.63 -26.42
CA PRO A 37 36.93 -29.73 -25.77
C PRO A 37 36.72 -28.22 -25.90
N SER A 38 37.47 -27.53 -25.03
CA SER A 38 37.67 -26.10 -24.89
C SER A 38 38.17 -25.35 -26.13
N VAL A 39 37.77 -24.09 -26.27
CA VAL A 39 38.59 -23.03 -26.87
C VAL A 39 38.69 -21.87 -25.87
N ARG A 40 39.92 -21.44 -25.57
CA ARG A 40 40.20 -20.18 -24.86
C ARG A 40 40.26 -19.05 -25.88
N CYS A 41 39.65 -17.92 -25.56
CA CYS A 41 40.16 -16.62 -26.01
C CYS A 41 39.93 -15.61 -24.88
N GLY A 42 41.00 -14.98 -24.41
CA GLY A 42 40.92 -13.88 -23.47
C GLY A 42 41.42 -12.61 -24.14
N PHE A 43 40.81 -11.48 -23.84
CA PHE A 43 41.40 -10.18 -24.09
C PHE A 43 41.09 -9.22 -22.95
N TRP A 44 42.05 -8.33 -22.67
CA TRP A 44 41.96 -7.35 -21.60
C TRP A 44 41.03 -6.18 -21.96
N GLY A 45 40.40 -5.61 -20.94
CA GLY A 45 39.70 -4.34 -20.97
C GLY A 45 39.56 -3.79 -19.56
N SER A 46 40.51 -2.94 -19.15
CA SER A 46 40.47 -2.20 -17.88
C SER A 46 40.19 -0.72 -18.20
N VAL A 47 39.77 0.05 -17.19
CA VAL A 47 39.54 1.51 -17.23
C VAL A 47 38.22 1.87 -17.96
N ASP A 48 37.29 2.69 -17.43
CA ASP A 48 37.45 3.78 -16.46
C ASP A 48 36.32 3.90 -15.41
N SER A 49 36.62 4.56 -14.30
CA SER A 49 35.68 4.85 -13.20
C SER A 49 35.16 6.29 -13.30
N CYS A 50 34.06 6.51 -14.01
CA CYS A 50 33.38 7.82 -14.01
C CYS A 50 32.46 7.99 -12.80
N ARG A 51 32.98 8.59 -11.72
CA ARG A 51 32.17 9.22 -10.68
C ARG A 51 31.38 10.39 -11.29
N LEU A 52 30.06 10.24 -11.42
CA LEU A 52 29.15 11.35 -11.68
C LEU A 52 28.40 11.67 -10.39
N SER A 53 28.89 12.70 -9.69
CA SER A 53 28.24 13.29 -8.53
C SER A 53 27.02 14.10 -8.98
N ALA A 54 25.87 13.44 -9.12
CA ALA A 54 24.58 14.12 -9.22
C ALA A 54 24.10 14.47 -7.80
N GLY A 55 24.23 15.74 -7.42
CA GLY A 55 23.70 16.24 -6.15
C GLY A 55 22.18 16.29 -6.20
N LEU A 56 21.51 15.27 -5.65
CA LEU A 56 20.07 15.31 -5.38
C LEU A 56 19.84 16.29 -4.22
N GLY A 57 19.35 17.48 -4.56
CA GLY A 57 18.91 18.47 -3.58
C GLY A 57 17.66 17.97 -2.87
N LEU A 58 17.82 17.51 -1.62
CA LEU A 58 16.70 17.31 -0.70
C LEU A 58 16.01 18.67 -0.49
N ALA A 59 14.84 18.84 -1.11
CA ALA A 59 13.90 19.89 -0.77
C ALA A 59 13.30 19.55 0.60
N GLY A 60 14.03 19.84 1.67
CA GLY A 60 13.57 19.60 3.02
C GLY A 60 12.38 20.51 3.33
N TYR A 61 11.23 19.91 3.61
CA TYR A 61 10.08 20.58 4.20
C TYR A 61 10.53 21.33 5.45
N ARG A 62 10.52 22.66 5.38
CA ARG A 62 10.87 23.55 6.48
C ARG A 62 9.66 24.37 6.88
N PHE A 63 8.91 23.88 7.87
CA PHE A 63 8.07 24.73 8.69
C PHE A 63 8.92 25.88 9.25
N ARG A 64 8.63 27.11 8.80
CA ARG A 64 9.31 28.32 9.30
C ARG A 64 8.50 28.96 10.41
N THR A 65 8.87 28.67 11.65
CA THR A 65 8.43 29.46 12.80
C THR A 65 8.95 30.90 12.67
N LEU A 66 8.05 31.86 12.49
CA LEU A 66 8.38 33.29 12.40
C LEU A 66 8.58 33.86 13.81
N ALA A 67 9.82 34.01 14.23
CA ALA A 67 10.18 34.78 15.42
C ALA A 67 10.34 36.26 15.05
N MET A 68 9.46 37.12 15.58
CA MET A 68 9.58 38.58 15.45
C MET A 68 10.67 39.10 16.41
N GLY A 69 11.74 39.66 15.84
CA GLY A 69 12.75 40.44 16.56
C GLY A 69 13.16 41.63 15.70
N GLY A 70 12.99 42.85 16.22
CA GLY A 70 13.19 44.09 15.46
C GLY A 70 14.39 44.90 15.94
N ASP A 71 15.07 45.53 14.97
CA ASP A 71 15.82 46.80 15.00
C ASP A 71 16.40 46.99 13.57
N GLY A 72 16.65 48.16 12.98
CA GLY A 72 16.41 49.56 13.36
C GLY A 72 17.11 50.50 12.35
N GLY A 73 16.51 51.64 12.00
CA GLY A 73 17.09 52.69 11.11
C GLY A 73 17.03 52.42 9.58
N GLU A 74 16.96 53.43 8.69
CA GLU A 74 16.85 54.89 8.84
C GLU A 74 16.14 55.55 7.62
N ALA A 75 15.49 56.69 7.88
CA ALA A 75 14.94 57.76 7.03
C ALA A 75 14.93 57.72 5.48
N ILE A 76 13.83 58.21 4.89
CA ILE A 76 13.76 59.49 4.14
C ILE A 76 12.29 59.99 4.10
N GLU A 77 12.12 61.31 3.98
CA GLU A 77 10.91 62.10 4.28
C GLU A 77 9.85 62.10 3.15
N ASP A 78 8.56 62.29 3.50
CA ASP A 78 7.84 63.51 3.10
C ASP A 78 6.56 63.78 3.93
N HIS A 79 6.46 65.00 4.46
CA HIS A 79 5.30 65.91 4.59
C HIS A 79 3.85 65.36 4.38
N LEU A 80 2.79 65.66 5.15
CA LEU A 80 2.48 66.57 6.30
C LEU A 80 1.37 65.85 7.16
N GLU A 81 0.78 66.35 8.26
CA GLU A 81 0.74 67.69 8.90
C GLU A 81 0.69 67.55 10.45
N VAL A 82 -0.01 68.44 11.18
CA VAL A 82 -0.14 68.44 12.65
C VAL A 82 -1.59 68.72 13.07
N ASP A 83 -2.13 67.94 14.02
CA ASP A 83 -2.95 68.51 15.09
C ASP A 83 -2.72 67.73 16.39
N ASP A 84 -2.67 68.45 17.51
CA ASP A 84 -2.13 67.99 18.79
C ASP A 84 -3.16 68.21 19.90
N SER A 85 -3.69 67.13 20.48
CA SER A 85 -4.53 67.20 21.67
C SER A 85 -4.25 66.04 22.63
N VAL A 86 -3.96 66.41 23.88
CA VAL A 86 -3.35 65.54 24.89
C VAL A 86 -4.35 65.30 26.04
N VAL A 87 -4.10 64.22 26.81
CA VAL A 87 -4.48 64.00 28.23
C VAL A 87 -5.64 63.01 28.53
N THR A 88 -5.25 61.73 28.69
CA THR A 88 -5.79 60.70 29.65
C THR A 88 -7.26 60.23 29.58
N ILE A 89 -7.68 59.07 30.13
CA ILE A 89 -7.07 58.10 31.08
C ILE A 89 -7.36 56.67 30.57
N GLY A 90 -6.54 55.70 30.98
CA GLY A 90 -6.42 54.39 30.34
C GLY A 90 -7.53 53.36 30.55
N GLU A 91 -7.32 52.24 29.87
CA GLU A 91 -7.82 50.91 30.23
C GLU A 91 -6.82 49.86 29.75
N GLY A 92 -6.58 48.83 30.55
CA GLY A 92 -5.56 47.82 30.28
C GLY A 92 -6.05 46.82 29.23
N GLN A 93 -5.56 46.91 28.00
CA GLN A 93 -5.75 45.87 27.01
C GLN A 93 -4.90 44.64 27.38
N VAL A 94 -5.54 43.68 28.06
CA VAL A 94 -5.10 42.29 28.00
C VAL A 94 -5.25 41.86 26.54
N ALA A 95 -4.13 41.57 25.88
CA ALA A 95 -4.16 41.02 24.53
C ALA A 95 -4.82 39.65 24.60
N ASP A 96 -6.07 39.57 24.12
CA ASP A 96 -6.88 38.36 24.11
C ASP A 96 -6.24 37.38 23.11
N THR A 97 -5.32 36.58 23.65
CA THR A 97 -4.60 35.57 22.89
C THR A 97 -5.60 34.45 22.66
N PRO A 98 -5.88 34.02 21.41
CA PRO A 98 -6.81 32.93 21.18
C PRO A 98 -6.41 31.74 22.06
N PRO A 99 -7.35 31.15 22.84
CA PRO A 99 -6.99 30.04 23.70
C PRO A 99 -6.36 28.95 22.82
N PRO A 100 -5.21 28.37 23.24
CA PRO A 100 -4.57 27.32 22.45
C PRO A 100 -5.59 26.23 22.17
N LEU A 101 -5.72 25.83 20.90
CA LEU A 101 -6.70 24.85 20.44
C LEU A 101 -6.67 23.64 21.37
N GLN A 102 -7.72 23.51 22.18
CA GLN A 102 -7.74 22.52 23.25
C GLN A 102 -7.83 21.14 22.59
N GLU A 103 -6.73 20.40 22.64
CA GLU A 103 -6.64 19.10 22.00
C GLU A 103 -7.77 18.20 22.48
N ARG A 104 -8.35 17.43 21.56
CA ARG A 104 -9.35 16.42 21.89
C ARG A 104 -8.76 15.42 22.88
N ASP A 105 -9.45 15.23 23.99
CA ASP A 105 -9.20 14.09 24.87
C ASP A 105 -9.70 12.80 24.20
N PHE A 106 -8.88 11.76 24.27
CA PHE A 106 -9.16 10.41 23.78
C PHE A 106 -9.30 9.40 24.93
N SER A 107 -9.20 9.84 26.19
CA SER A 107 -9.39 8.97 27.35
C SER A 107 -10.75 8.27 27.32
N GLY A 108 -10.76 6.95 27.54
CA GLY A 108 -11.97 6.12 27.50
C GLY A 108 -12.55 5.84 26.11
N THR A 109 -11.88 6.24 25.02
CA THR A 109 -12.24 5.81 23.65
C THR A 109 -11.82 4.36 23.37
N SER A 110 -12.43 3.70 22.37
CA SER A 110 -12.09 2.32 21.98
C SER A 110 -10.60 2.14 21.70
N TYR A 111 -10.02 1.06 22.21
CA TYR A 111 -8.62 0.70 21.97
C TYR A 111 -8.35 0.43 20.48
N VAL A 112 -7.37 1.10 19.90
CA VAL A 112 -6.86 0.82 18.55
C VAL A 112 -5.39 0.40 18.69
N PRO A 113 -5.02 -0.84 18.35
CA PRO A 113 -3.65 -1.32 18.47
C PRO A 113 -2.72 -0.59 17.49
N VAL A 114 -1.51 -0.28 17.94
CA VAL A 114 -0.48 0.41 17.16
C VAL A 114 0.66 -0.55 16.85
N TYR A 115 0.90 -0.74 15.56
CA TYR A 115 2.03 -1.48 15.03
C TYR A 115 3.08 -0.51 14.45
N VAL A 116 4.32 -0.96 14.31
CA VAL A 116 5.38 -0.21 13.62
C VAL A 116 5.96 -1.05 12.50
N MET A 117 6.04 -0.49 11.29
CA MET A 117 6.64 -1.17 10.15
C MET A 117 8.16 -1.22 10.30
N LEU A 118 8.78 -2.38 10.11
CA LEU A 118 10.24 -2.58 10.23
C LEU A 118 11.01 -2.04 9.02
N PRO A 119 12.33 -1.79 9.10
CA PRO A 119 13.15 -1.37 7.95
C PRO A 119 13.02 -2.35 6.76
N LEU A 120 12.90 -1.81 5.54
CA LEU A 120 12.71 -2.61 4.31
C LEU A 120 13.78 -3.69 4.13
N GLY A 121 15.04 -3.35 4.47
CA GLY A 121 16.21 -4.21 4.37
C GLY A 121 16.55 -5.05 5.61
N VAL A 122 15.66 -5.18 6.60
CA VAL A 122 15.94 -5.92 7.85
C VAL A 122 16.27 -7.41 7.59
N VAL A 123 15.76 -7.98 6.49
CA VAL A 123 16.25 -9.27 5.97
C VAL A 123 16.95 -9.02 4.63
N ASN A 124 18.19 -9.48 4.50
CA ASN A 124 19.01 -9.26 3.32
C ASN A 124 18.66 -10.23 2.17
N ARG A 125 19.27 -10.00 0.99
CA ARG A 125 19.04 -10.80 -0.23
C ARG A 125 19.47 -12.28 -0.16
N ASN A 126 20.19 -12.70 0.89
CA ASN A 126 20.52 -14.11 1.17
C ASN A 126 19.50 -14.77 2.11
N CYS A 127 18.47 -14.04 2.55
CA CYS A 127 17.58 -14.37 3.67
C CYS A 127 18.31 -14.51 5.02
N GLU A 128 19.17 -13.54 5.33
CA GLU A 128 19.83 -13.41 6.63
C GLU A 128 19.30 -12.15 7.34
N LEU A 129 19.07 -12.23 8.65
CA LEU A 129 18.66 -11.08 9.47
C LEU A 129 19.83 -10.10 9.63
N VAL A 130 19.62 -8.84 9.23
CA VAL A 130 20.58 -7.74 9.38
C VAL A 130 20.51 -7.20 10.81
N ASP A 131 21.68 -7.02 11.43
CA ASP A 131 21.87 -6.54 12.81
C ASP A 131 20.85 -7.08 13.84
N PRO A 132 20.91 -8.39 14.19
CA PRO A 132 20.00 -9.01 15.16
C PRO A 132 20.03 -8.36 16.54
N GLU A 133 21.15 -7.74 16.96
CA GLU A 133 21.26 -7.07 18.25
C GLU A 133 20.63 -5.67 18.21
N GLY A 134 20.89 -4.90 17.14
CA GLY A 134 20.27 -3.60 16.90
C GLY A 134 18.75 -3.70 16.85
N ILE A 135 18.19 -4.56 15.99
CA ILE A 135 16.74 -4.72 15.85
C ILE A 135 16.09 -5.20 17.16
N MET A 136 16.74 -6.11 17.91
CA MET A 136 16.25 -6.55 19.22
C MET A 136 16.21 -5.41 20.25
N ASN A 137 17.15 -4.46 20.19
CA ASN A 137 17.15 -3.29 21.07
C ASN A 137 16.08 -2.27 20.67
N GLU A 138 15.91 -2.01 19.37
CA GLU A 138 14.83 -1.15 18.85
C GLU A 138 13.45 -1.70 19.22
N LEU A 139 13.22 -3.01 19.04
CA LEU A 139 11.97 -3.67 19.42
C LEU A 139 11.69 -3.60 20.94
N ARG A 140 12.73 -3.66 21.79
CA ARG A 140 12.57 -3.42 23.25
C ARG A 140 12.13 -1.98 23.55
N ILE A 141 12.67 -1.00 22.83
CA ILE A 141 12.27 0.41 22.98
C ILE A 141 10.81 0.58 22.58
N LEU A 142 10.40 0.06 21.41
CA LEU A 142 8.99 0.06 20.98
C LEU A 142 8.08 -0.60 22.02
N LYS A 143 8.47 -1.77 22.55
CA LYS A 143 7.70 -2.45 23.61
C LYS A 143 7.59 -1.62 24.89
N SER A 144 8.61 -0.84 25.23
CA SER A 144 8.61 0.02 26.43
C SER A 144 7.67 1.23 26.33
N VAL A 145 7.34 1.67 25.10
CA VAL A 145 6.32 2.69 24.82
C VAL A 145 4.97 2.06 24.42
N ASN A 146 4.72 0.84 24.90
CA ASN A 146 3.49 0.06 24.74
C ASN A 146 3.07 -0.33 23.31
N VAL A 147 3.95 -0.30 22.30
CA VAL A 147 3.62 -0.79 20.95
C VAL A 147 3.10 -2.24 20.99
N ASP A 148 2.00 -2.49 20.29
CA ASP A 148 1.32 -3.80 20.25
C ASP A 148 2.15 -4.84 19.49
N GLY A 149 2.72 -4.42 18.36
CA GLY A 149 3.42 -5.31 17.43
C GLY A 149 4.18 -4.58 16.34
N VAL A 150 4.64 -5.34 15.36
CA VAL A 150 5.36 -4.81 14.19
C VAL A 150 4.85 -5.41 12.88
N MET A 151 5.09 -4.70 11.78
CA MET A 151 4.72 -5.13 10.43
C MET A 151 5.97 -5.37 9.58
N ILE A 152 5.98 -6.45 8.80
CA ILE A 152 7.15 -6.87 8.00
C ILE A 152 6.78 -7.39 6.62
N ASP A 153 7.55 -6.95 5.63
CA ASP A 153 7.55 -7.48 4.26
C ASP A 153 8.24 -8.84 4.16
N CYS A 154 7.48 -9.90 3.84
CA CYS A 154 8.03 -11.18 3.40
C CYS A 154 8.23 -11.17 1.88
N TRP A 155 9.37 -10.63 1.46
CA TRP A 155 9.76 -10.43 0.06
C TRP A 155 9.86 -11.74 -0.74
N TRP A 156 8.98 -11.89 -1.72
CA TRP A 156 8.99 -13.05 -2.64
C TRP A 156 10.35 -13.22 -3.33
N GLY A 157 10.96 -12.11 -3.72
CA GLY A 157 12.29 -12.03 -4.35
C GLY A 157 13.48 -12.46 -3.50
N ILE A 158 13.33 -12.55 -2.17
CA ILE A 158 14.33 -13.09 -1.24
C ILE A 158 14.07 -14.57 -0.99
N VAL A 159 12.81 -14.92 -0.72
CA VAL A 159 12.44 -16.23 -0.21
C VAL A 159 12.43 -17.31 -1.30
N GLU A 160 11.89 -17.03 -2.51
CA GLU A 160 11.89 -17.96 -3.65
C GLU A 160 12.93 -17.54 -4.72
N ALA A 161 14.01 -16.86 -4.31
CA ALA A 161 14.90 -16.08 -5.16
C ALA A 161 15.50 -16.84 -6.37
N HIS A 162 15.96 -18.08 -6.15
CA HIS A 162 16.81 -18.79 -7.10
C HIS A 162 16.06 -19.76 -8.02
N ALA A 163 15.03 -20.45 -7.51
CA ALA A 163 14.33 -21.49 -8.26
C ALA A 163 12.88 -21.64 -7.80
N PRO A 164 11.96 -22.01 -8.71
CA PRO A 164 10.58 -22.37 -8.37
C PRO A 164 10.50 -23.36 -7.21
N GLN A 165 9.66 -23.06 -6.22
CA GLN A 165 9.35 -23.90 -5.06
C GLN A 165 10.54 -24.21 -4.14
N VAL A 166 11.65 -23.47 -4.25
CA VAL A 166 12.78 -23.52 -3.32
C VAL A 166 12.72 -22.29 -2.41
N TYR A 167 12.06 -22.46 -1.27
CA TYR A 167 11.82 -21.41 -0.29
C TYR A 167 12.91 -21.38 0.78
N ASN A 168 13.47 -20.21 1.07
CA ASN A 168 14.31 -19.97 2.25
C ASN A 168 13.66 -18.93 3.17
N TRP A 169 13.40 -19.33 4.42
CA TRP A 169 12.77 -18.50 5.45
C TRP A 169 13.70 -18.16 6.62
N SER A 170 15.00 -18.47 6.55
CA SER A 170 15.94 -18.40 7.69
C SER A 170 16.00 -17.04 8.40
N GLY A 171 16.05 -15.95 7.65
CA GLY A 171 16.11 -14.59 8.20
C GLY A 171 14.81 -14.19 8.88
N TYR A 172 13.68 -14.51 8.25
CA TYR A 172 12.34 -14.28 8.79
C TYR A 172 12.10 -15.09 10.07
N ARG A 173 12.47 -16.37 10.12
CA ARG A 173 12.40 -17.18 11.34
C ARG A 173 13.23 -16.61 12.48
N SER A 174 14.43 -16.11 12.19
CA SER A 174 15.29 -15.46 13.19
C SER A 174 14.64 -14.19 13.75
N LEU A 175 14.04 -13.36 12.88
CA LEU A 175 13.32 -12.15 13.27
C LEU A 175 12.04 -12.46 14.06
N PHE A 176 11.24 -13.42 13.61
CA PHE A 176 9.96 -13.77 14.25
C PHE A 176 10.18 -14.36 15.65
N GLN A 177 11.29 -15.07 15.86
CA GLN A 177 11.69 -15.52 17.20
C GLN A 177 11.94 -14.32 18.14
N ILE A 178 12.66 -13.28 17.69
CA ILE A 178 12.90 -12.06 18.50
C ILE A 178 11.57 -11.36 18.82
N VAL A 179 10.65 -11.26 17.85
CA VAL A 179 9.31 -10.67 18.06
C VAL A 179 8.51 -11.47 19.09
N ARG A 180 8.52 -12.82 18.99
CA ARG A 180 7.89 -13.74 19.96
C ARG A 180 8.50 -13.60 21.37
N ASP A 181 9.82 -13.59 21.47
CA ASP A 181 10.55 -13.49 22.75
C ASP A 181 10.31 -12.14 23.46
N LEU A 182 10.02 -11.08 22.71
CA LEU A 182 9.64 -9.76 23.23
C LEU A 182 8.13 -9.59 23.46
N ASN A 183 7.33 -10.63 23.20
CA ASN A 183 5.86 -10.61 23.31
C ASN A 183 5.22 -9.43 22.54
N LEU A 184 5.67 -9.24 21.30
CA LEU A 184 5.08 -8.34 20.31
C LEU A 184 4.21 -9.16 19.34
N LYS A 185 3.14 -8.54 18.81
CA LYS A 185 2.37 -9.10 17.69
C LYS A 185 3.06 -8.85 16.36
N LEU A 186 2.64 -9.58 15.34
CA LEU A 186 3.25 -9.55 14.02
C LEU A 186 2.19 -9.50 12.92
N GLN A 187 2.19 -8.42 12.14
CA GLN A 187 1.52 -8.35 10.84
C GLN A 187 2.54 -8.71 9.75
N VAL A 188 2.16 -9.57 8.80
CA VAL A 188 3.09 -10.00 7.74
C VAL A 188 2.52 -9.71 6.36
N VAL A 189 3.29 -9.02 5.54
CA VAL A 189 2.94 -8.74 4.14
C VAL A 189 3.47 -9.85 3.25
N MET A 190 2.60 -10.46 2.44
CA MET A 190 2.99 -11.35 1.34
C MET A 190 3.46 -10.50 0.15
N SER A 191 4.69 -10.00 0.21
CA SER A 191 5.22 -8.99 -0.70
C SER A 191 5.62 -9.60 -2.06
N PHE A 192 4.61 -9.83 -2.91
CA PHE A 192 4.74 -10.33 -4.29
C PHE A 192 5.21 -9.27 -5.32
N HIS A 193 5.93 -8.26 -4.85
CA HIS A 193 6.38 -7.10 -5.62
C HIS A 193 7.87 -6.78 -5.35
N GLU A 194 8.46 -5.96 -6.22
CA GLU A 194 9.79 -5.38 -6.06
C GLU A 194 9.77 -4.28 -5.01
N CYS A 195 10.74 -4.29 -4.09
CA CYS A 195 11.14 -3.09 -3.35
C CYS A 195 12.12 -2.28 -4.21
N GLY A 196 11.93 -0.98 -4.33
CA GLY A 196 12.88 -0.07 -4.98
C GLY A 196 12.25 0.75 -6.11
N GLY A 197 12.32 2.07 -5.97
CA GLY A 197 11.92 3.05 -6.98
C GLY A 197 10.54 3.67 -6.76
N ASN A 198 9.88 3.35 -5.65
CA ASN A 198 8.81 4.15 -5.09
C ASN A 198 9.37 5.15 -4.04
N VAL A 199 8.56 6.12 -3.61
CA VAL A 199 8.97 7.11 -2.61
C VAL A 199 9.14 6.42 -1.25
N GLY A 200 10.32 6.56 -0.64
CA GLY A 200 10.64 5.95 0.65
C GLY A 200 11.45 4.64 0.56
N ASP A 201 11.64 4.07 -0.64
CA ASP A 201 12.46 2.86 -0.80
C ASP A 201 13.97 3.18 -0.69
N ASP A 202 14.62 2.68 0.36
CA ASP A 202 16.07 2.79 0.59
C ASP A 202 16.85 1.55 0.11
N VAL A 203 16.16 0.44 -0.17
CA VAL A 203 16.72 -0.82 -0.67
C VAL A 203 16.08 -1.26 -1.97
N HIS A 204 16.81 -2.07 -2.74
CA HIS A 204 16.34 -2.66 -3.99
C HIS A 204 16.30 -4.18 -3.91
N ILE A 205 15.09 -4.73 -3.92
CA ILE A 205 14.78 -6.17 -3.81
C ILE A 205 13.87 -6.52 -5.00
N PRO A 206 14.42 -7.01 -6.12
CA PRO A 206 13.63 -7.36 -7.30
C PRO A 206 12.79 -8.62 -7.08
N LEU A 207 11.84 -8.87 -7.98
CA LEU A 207 11.18 -10.18 -8.12
C LEU A 207 12.22 -11.33 -8.28
N PRO A 208 11.86 -12.61 -8.00
CA PRO A 208 12.80 -13.72 -8.09
C PRO A 208 13.54 -13.80 -9.42
N GLY A 209 14.82 -14.18 -9.39
CA GLY A 209 15.67 -14.21 -10.58
C GLY A 209 15.09 -15.07 -11.70
N TRP A 210 14.47 -16.21 -11.34
CA TRP A 210 13.81 -17.10 -12.28
C TRP A 210 12.56 -16.51 -12.95
N VAL A 211 11.93 -15.48 -12.37
CA VAL A 211 10.81 -14.71 -12.95
C VAL A 211 11.35 -13.64 -13.89
N VAL A 212 12.40 -12.94 -13.46
CA VAL A 212 13.09 -11.92 -14.28
C VAL A 212 13.64 -12.55 -15.58
N GLU A 213 14.22 -13.75 -15.51
CA GLU A 213 14.59 -14.57 -16.68
C GLU A 213 13.42 -14.80 -17.66
N ILE A 214 12.22 -15.11 -17.14
CA ILE A 214 11.03 -15.33 -17.98
C ILE A 214 10.63 -14.01 -18.62
N GLY A 215 10.65 -12.90 -17.86
CA GLY A 215 10.32 -11.56 -18.35
C GLY A 215 11.20 -11.09 -19.51
N GLN A 216 12.47 -11.50 -19.56
CA GLN A 216 13.35 -11.24 -20.73
C GLN A 216 12.85 -11.94 -22.01
N SER A 217 12.29 -13.14 -21.89
CA SER A 217 11.75 -13.91 -23.03
C SER A 217 10.28 -13.61 -23.36
N ASN A 218 9.53 -13.11 -22.37
CA ASN A 218 8.09 -12.92 -22.39
C ASN A 218 7.72 -11.65 -21.61
N PRO A 219 8.04 -10.44 -22.14
CA PRO A 219 7.87 -9.18 -21.41
C PRO A 219 6.41 -8.86 -21.06
N ASP A 220 5.44 -9.53 -21.70
CA ASP A 220 4.02 -9.40 -21.37
C ASP A 220 3.60 -10.06 -20.05
N ILE A 221 4.52 -10.69 -19.29
CA ILE A 221 4.22 -11.06 -17.89
C ILE A 221 4.11 -9.83 -16.98
N TYR A 222 4.53 -8.66 -17.47
CA TYR A 222 4.57 -7.39 -16.75
C TYR A 222 3.51 -6.41 -17.27
N PHE A 223 3.04 -5.54 -16.37
CA PHE A 223 2.17 -4.45 -16.75
C PHE A 223 2.84 -3.55 -17.80
N THR A 224 2.04 -3.06 -18.75
CA THR A 224 2.54 -2.42 -19.95
C THR A 224 1.68 -1.20 -20.29
N ASP A 225 2.34 -0.06 -20.52
CA ASP A 225 1.67 1.18 -20.93
C ASP A 225 1.49 1.29 -22.45
N ARG A 226 0.89 2.39 -22.91
CA ARG A 226 0.56 2.59 -24.32
C ARG A 226 1.79 2.64 -25.24
N GLU A 227 2.93 3.10 -24.71
CA GLU A 227 4.20 3.16 -25.46
C GLU A 227 4.94 1.82 -25.46
N GLY A 228 4.44 0.83 -24.73
CA GLY A 228 5.01 -0.51 -24.62
C GLY A 228 6.11 -0.64 -23.57
N ARG A 229 6.30 0.37 -22.71
CA ARG A 229 7.20 0.31 -21.55
C ARG A 229 6.66 -0.69 -20.54
N ARG A 230 7.55 -1.44 -19.88
CA ARG A 230 7.20 -2.58 -19.01
C ARG A 230 7.52 -2.23 -17.57
N ASN A 231 6.52 -2.28 -16.69
CA ASN A 231 6.76 -2.15 -15.26
C ASN A 231 7.01 -3.56 -14.67
N SER A 232 8.26 -3.83 -14.27
CA SER A 232 8.71 -5.11 -13.72
C SER A 232 8.48 -5.29 -12.22
N GLU A 233 7.80 -4.35 -11.56
CA GLU A 233 7.62 -4.32 -10.11
C GLU A 233 6.72 -5.47 -9.61
N CYS A 234 5.73 -5.87 -10.41
CA CYS A 234 4.84 -6.99 -10.12
C CYS A 234 4.36 -7.65 -11.42
N LEU A 235 3.71 -8.81 -11.31
CA LEU A 235 3.16 -9.53 -12.46
C LEU A 235 1.84 -8.90 -12.93
N SER A 236 1.63 -8.81 -14.24
CA SER A 236 0.33 -8.43 -14.80
C SER A 236 -0.74 -9.46 -14.45
N TRP A 237 -1.88 -8.99 -13.96
CA TRP A 237 -3.06 -9.82 -13.68
C TRP A 237 -3.60 -10.55 -14.93
N GLY A 238 -3.18 -10.14 -16.13
CA GLY A 238 -3.43 -10.86 -17.38
C GLY A 238 -2.90 -12.30 -17.36
N ILE A 239 -1.85 -12.61 -16.59
CA ILE A 239 -1.27 -13.96 -16.47
C ILE A 239 -1.76 -14.78 -15.26
N ASP A 240 -2.75 -14.28 -14.50
CA ASP A 240 -3.35 -14.99 -13.36
C ASP A 240 -3.77 -16.44 -13.67
N LYS A 241 -4.18 -16.69 -14.91
CA LYS A 241 -4.71 -17.99 -15.39
C LYS A 241 -3.88 -18.61 -16.51
N GLU A 242 -2.74 -18.02 -16.86
CA GLU A 242 -1.91 -18.44 -18.00
C GLU A 242 -0.64 -19.15 -17.49
N ARG A 243 -0.33 -20.35 -18.00
CA ARG A 243 0.75 -21.23 -17.49
C ARG A 243 2.15 -20.83 -17.97
N VAL A 244 2.51 -19.57 -17.77
CA VAL A 244 3.73 -18.96 -18.31
C VAL A 244 4.90 -18.90 -17.32
N LEU A 245 4.70 -19.29 -16.06
CA LEU A 245 5.71 -19.24 -14.99
C LEU A 245 6.30 -20.64 -14.76
N LYS A 246 7.13 -21.11 -15.70
CA LYS A 246 7.72 -22.47 -15.72
C LYS A 246 6.65 -23.57 -15.51
N GLY A 247 5.48 -23.40 -16.15
CA GLY A 247 4.33 -24.33 -16.11
C GLY A 247 3.25 -23.99 -15.06
N ARG A 248 3.52 -23.07 -14.12
CA ARG A 248 2.54 -22.54 -13.17
C ARG A 248 1.86 -21.26 -13.70
N THR A 249 0.68 -20.94 -13.17
CA THR A 249 0.05 -19.62 -13.29
C THR A 249 0.49 -18.69 -12.15
N ALA A 250 0.27 -17.37 -12.26
CA ALA A 250 0.64 -16.44 -11.19
C ALA A 250 -0.08 -16.75 -9.86
N VAL A 251 -1.38 -17.07 -9.89
CA VAL A 251 -2.13 -17.38 -8.66
C VAL A 251 -1.72 -18.72 -8.01
N GLU A 252 -1.22 -19.69 -8.79
CA GLU A 252 -0.62 -20.92 -8.25
C GLU A 252 0.70 -20.61 -7.53
N VAL A 253 1.53 -19.72 -8.08
CA VAL A 253 2.79 -19.28 -7.45
C VAL A 253 2.51 -18.60 -6.11
N TYR A 254 1.53 -17.68 -6.06
CA TYR A 254 1.13 -17.02 -4.82
C TYR A 254 0.60 -18.01 -3.77
N LEU A 255 -0.24 -18.97 -4.18
CA LEU A 255 -0.74 -20.02 -3.28
C LEU A 255 0.37 -20.91 -2.72
N ASP A 256 1.32 -21.35 -3.56
CA ASP A 256 2.45 -22.17 -3.12
C ASP A 256 3.31 -21.41 -2.10
N TYR A 257 3.55 -20.12 -2.33
CA TYR A 257 4.28 -19.24 -1.42
C TYR A 257 3.57 -19.07 -0.07
N MET A 258 2.28 -18.74 -0.09
CA MET A 258 1.45 -18.58 1.12
C MET A 258 1.38 -19.89 1.93
N ARG A 259 1.30 -21.04 1.25
CA ARG A 259 1.35 -22.37 1.91
C ARG A 259 2.72 -22.67 2.51
N SER A 260 3.80 -22.33 1.81
CA SER A 260 5.16 -22.47 2.34
C SER A 260 5.32 -21.65 3.62
N PHE A 261 4.87 -20.40 3.61
CA PHE A 261 4.84 -19.53 4.80
C PHE A 261 4.00 -20.14 5.93
N ARG A 262 2.76 -20.59 5.64
CA ARG A 262 1.87 -21.20 6.64
C ARG A 262 2.51 -22.41 7.30
N VAL A 263 3.17 -23.29 6.54
CA VAL A 263 3.81 -24.51 7.06
C VAL A 263 5.08 -24.19 7.84
N GLU A 264 5.91 -23.26 7.38
CA GLU A 264 7.12 -22.84 8.08
C GLU A 264 6.80 -22.25 9.45
N PHE A 265 5.81 -21.35 9.52
CA PHE A 265 5.52 -20.55 10.70
C PHE A 265 4.33 -21.03 11.54
N ASP A 266 3.93 -22.31 11.42
CA ASP A 266 2.77 -22.89 12.10
C ASP A 266 2.70 -22.55 13.60
N GLU A 267 3.82 -22.73 14.31
CA GLU A 267 3.95 -22.38 15.73
C GLU A 267 3.60 -20.91 16.05
N PHE A 268 3.90 -19.97 15.15
CA PHE A 268 3.62 -18.54 15.36
C PHE A 268 2.15 -18.18 15.10
N PHE A 269 1.43 -19.01 14.33
CA PHE A 269 -0.03 -18.94 14.22
C PHE A 269 -0.71 -19.58 15.45
N GLU A 270 -0.23 -20.74 15.92
CA GLU A 270 -0.75 -21.42 17.11
C GLU A 270 -0.55 -20.61 18.40
N ASP A 271 0.64 -19.99 18.56
CA ASP A 271 0.95 -19.03 19.64
C ASP A 271 0.17 -17.70 19.50
N GLY A 272 -0.48 -17.47 18.36
CA GLY A 272 -1.17 -16.22 18.03
C GLY A 272 -0.24 -15.00 17.96
N ILE A 273 1.04 -15.19 17.64
CA ILE A 273 2.01 -14.10 17.44
C ILE A 273 1.70 -13.38 16.13
N ILE A 274 1.47 -14.13 15.06
CA ILE A 274 0.96 -13.60 13.79
C ILE A 274 -0.51 -13.21 13.99
N SER A 275 -0.80 -11.91 13.97
CA SER A 275 -2.16 -11.38 14.15
C SER A 275 -2.90 -11.18 12.82
N GLU A 276 -2.17 -10.93 11.73
CA GLU A 276 -2.75 -10.61 10.42
C GLU A 276 -1.77 -10.93 9.28
N ILE A 277 -2.31 -11.35 8.14
CA ILE A 277 -1.57 -11.47 6.87
C ILE A 277 -2.10 -10.44 5.88
N GLU A 278 -1.30 -9.43 5.55
CA GLU A 278 -1.61 -8.57 4.41
C GLU A 278 -1.17 -9.26 3.11
N VAL A 279 -2.07 -9.32 2.13
CA VAL A 279 -1.81 -9.99 0.85
C VAL A 279 -1.45 -8.92 -0.18
N GLY A 280 -0.23 -8.99 -0.72
CA GLY A 280 0.20 -8.09 -1.79
C GLY A 280 -0.54 -8.39 -3.10
N LEU A 281 -1.16 -7.38 -3.71
CA LEU A 281 -2.04 -7.53 -4.89
C LEU A 281 -1.58 -6.74 -6.12
N GLY A 282 -0.40 -6.11 -6.06
CA GLY A 282 0.12 -5.26 -7.13
C GLY A 282 1.39 -4.50 -6.72
N PRO A 283 1.70 -3.37 -7.38
CA PRO A 283 2.84 -2.51 -7.03
C PRO A 283 2.71 -1.97 -5.61
N CYS A 284 3.82 -1.81 -4.88
CA CYS A 284 3.85 -1.57 -3.43
C CYS A 284 3.01 -2.56 -2.57
N GLY A 285 2.58 -3.70 -3.12
CA GLY A 285 1.61 -4.61 -2.50
C GLY A 285 0.15 -4.15 -2.61
N GLU A 286 -0.09 -2.95 -3.14
CA GLU A 286 -1.41 -2.33 -3.22
C GLU A 286 -2.25 -2.92 -4.36
N LEU A 287 -3.56 -3.09 -4.15
CA LEU A 287 -4.50 -3.51 -5.20
C LEU A 287 -4.80 -2.34 -6.15
N ARG A 288 -3.87 -2.10 -7.09
CA ARG A 288 -3.98 -1.09 -8.16
C ARG A 288 -3.13 -1.46 -9.36
N TYR A 289 -3.31 -0.74 -10.46
CA TYR A 289 -2.35 -0.73 -11.56
C TYR A 289 -1.15 0.20 -11.24
N PRO A 290 0.05 -0.05 -11.82
CA PRO A 290 1.21 0.84 -11.69
C PRO A 290 1.09 2.07 -12.60
N SER A 291 0.07 2.90 -12.40
CA SER A 291 -0.26 4.01 -13.32
C SER A 291 0.57 5.29 -13.15
N TYR A 292 1.32 5.42 -12.04
CA TYR A 292 2.17 6.58 -11.70
C TYR A 292 3.64 6.19 -11.41
N PRO A 293 4.33 5.39 -12.24
CA PRO A 293 5.66 4.89 -11.93
C PRO A 293 6.72 5.99 -12.15
N ALA A 294 7.42 6.39 -11.09
CA ALA A 294 8.54 7.33 -11.18
C ALA A 294 9.64 6.86 -12.17
N LYS A 295 9.81 5.53 -12.32
CA LYS A 295 10.70 4.89 -13.31
C LYS A 295 10.35 5.22 -14.78
N HIS A 296 9.13 5.69 -15.09
CA HIS A 296 8.72 6.12 -16.43
C HIS A 296 8.44 7.64 -16.50
N ASP A 297 9.19 8.44 -15.72
CA ASP A 297 9.11 9.91 -15.68
C ASP A 297 7.76 10.49 -15.22
N TRP A 298 6.87 9.71 -14.59
CA TRP A 298 5.70 10.27 -13.90
C TRP A 298 6.14 11.18 -12.74
N ARG A 299 5.42 12.30 -12.57
CA ARG A 299 5.62 13.26 -11.47
C ARG A 299 4.26 13.67 -10.94
N TYR A 300 4.17 13.87 -9.63
CA TYR A 300 2.99 14.46 -9.01
C TYR A 300 2.74 15.89 -9.56
N PRO A 301 1.49 16.30 -9.86
CA PRO A 301 0.24 15.55 -9.75
C PRO A 301 -0.25 14.96 -11.10
N GLY A 302 0.59 14.36 -11.94
CA GLY A 302 0.19 13.83 -13.26
C GLY A 302 -0.95 12.79 -13.21
N ILE A 303 -1.83 12.76 -14.22
CA ILE A 303 -2.99 11.83 -14.27
C ILE A 303 -2.63 10.34 -14.37
N GLY A 304 -1.37 9.99 -14.69
CA GLY A 304 -0.95 8.62 -14.90
C GLY A 304 -1.34 8.05 -16.27
N GLU A 305 -1.07 6.75 -16.51
CA GLU A 305 -1.50 6.05 -17.73
C GLU A 305 -2.12 4.68 -17.43
N PHE A 306 -3.07 4.26 -18.27
CA PHE A 306 -3.64 2.90 -18.23
C PHE A 306 -2.59 1.83 -18.55
N GLN A 307 -2.47 0.81 -17.71
CA GLN A 307 -1.38 -0.19 -17.75
C GLN A 307 -1.80 -1.54 -18.38
N CYS A 308 -2.76 -1.51 -19.31
CA CYS A 308 -3.43 -2.70 -19.83
C CYS A 308 -2.89 -3.27 -21.16
N TYR A 309 -1.75 -2.79 -21.65
CA TYR A 309 -1.31 -3.02 -23.04
C TYR A 309 -0.49 -4.31 -23.24
N ASP A 310 -0.32 -5.14 -22.21
CA ASP A 310 0.28 -6.47 -22.38
C ASP A 310 -0.66 -7.39 -23.19
N LYS A 311 -0.11 -8.38 -23.88
CA LYS A 311 -0.90 -9.23 -24.79
C LYS A 311 -2.03 -10.02 -24.10
N TYR A 312 -1.95 -10.29 -22.79
CA TYR A 312 -2.96 -11.06 -22.07
C TYR A 312 -4.14 -10.19 -21.64
N LEU A 313 -3.86 -8.98 -21.11
CA LEU A 313 -4.90 -7.98 -20.84
C LEU A 313 -5.56 -7.49 -22.13
N MET A 314 -4.82 -7.24 -23.20
CA MET A 314 -5.40 -6.90 -24.51
C MET A 314 -6.27 -8.02 -25.10
N LYS A 315 -5.91 -9.28 -24.90
CA LYS A 315 -6.73 -10.46 -25.25
C LYS A 315 -8.01 -10.53 -24.39
N SER A 316 -7.92 -10.19 -23.10
CA SER A 316 -9.08 -10.07 -22.19
C SER A 316 -10.04 -8.98 -22.65
N LEU A 317 -9.53 -7.77 -22.94
CA LEU A 317 -10.30 -6.64 -23.46
C LEU A 317 -10.99 -6.97 -24.80
N THR A 318 -10.28 -7.63 -25.71
CA THR A 318 -10.83 -8.08 -27.00
C THR A 318 -12.04 -8.98 -26.79
N LYS A 319 -11.90 -10.00 -25.93
CA LYS A 319 -13.01 -10.90 -25.59
C LYS A 319 -14.17 -10.17 -24.92
N ALA A 320 -13.91 -9.20 -24.05
CA ALA A 320 -14.96 -8.39 -23.41
C ALA A 320 -15.74 -7.55 -24.45
N ALA A 321 -15.04 -6.97 -25.43
CA ALA A 321 -15.64 -6.17 -26.49
C ALA A 321 -16.48 -7.03 -27.46
N GLU A 322 -16.01 -8.25 -27.79
CA GLU A 322 -16.74 -9.25 -28.57
C GLU A 322 -18.03 -9.69 -27.85
N VAL A 323 -17.95 -10.05 -26.56
CA VAL A 323 -19.12 -10.43 -25.75
C VAL A 323 -20.14 -9.29 -25.64
N ARG A 324 -19.68 -8.03 -25.65
CA ARG A 324 -20.57 -6.86 -25.66
C ARG A 324 -21.21 -6.59 -27.03
N GLY A 325 -20.73 -7.21 -28.11
CA GLY A 325 -21.18 -6.98 -29.49
C GLY A 325 -20.54 -5.77 -30.17
N HIS A 326 -19.43 -5.26 -29.63
CA HIS A 326 -18.77 -4.02 -30.08
C HIS A 326 -17.26 -4.21 -30.22
N SER A 327 -16.81 -5.10 -31.12
CA SER A 327 -15.37 -5.39 -31.33
C SER A 327 -14.50 -4.17 -31.63
N ILE A 328 -15.06 -3.06 -32.12
CA ILE A 328 -14.36 -1.77 -32.28
C ILE A 328 -13.88 -1.14 -30.96
N TRP A 329 -14.38 -1.62 -29.81
CA TRP A 329 -13.98 -1.21 -28.45
C TRP A 329 -12.83 -2.07 -27.88
N ALA A 330 -12.28 -3.02 -28.65
CA ALA A 330 -11.17 -3.90 -28.26
C ALA A 330 -9.80 -3.17 -28.18
N LYS A 331 -9.75 -1.99 -27.55
CA LYS A 331 -8.54 -1.16 -27.42
C LYS A 331 -8.62 -0.22 -26.22
N GLY A 332 -7.45 0.17 -25.71
CA GLY A 332 -7.32 1.28 -24.77
C GLY A 332 -7.64 2.64 -25.41
N PRO A 333 -7.91 3.68 -24.59
CA PRO A 333 -8.38 4.98 -25.08
C PRO A 333 -7.28 5.79 -25.77
N ASP A 334 -7.53 6.19 -27.01
CA ASP A 334 -6.53 6.88 -27.84
C ASP A 334 -6.20 8.31 -27.41
N ASN A 335 -7.05 8.93 -26.60
CA ASN A 335 -7.05 10.35 -26.25
C ASN A 335 -6.92 10.61 -24.73
N ALA A 336 -6.34 9.65 -24.00
CA ALA A 336 -6.11 9.72 -22.56
C ALA A 336 -4.91 10.56 -22.12
N GLY A 337 -4.17 11.18 -23.05
CA GLY A 337 -2.95 11.92 -22.73
C GLY A 337 -1.76 10.99 -22.44
N SER A 338 -0.91 11.42 -21.53
CA SER A 338 0.28 10.72 -21.02
C SER A 338 0.44 10.94 -19.51
N TYR A 339 1.39 10.25 -18.86
CA TYR A 339 1.61 10.25 -17.41
C TYR A 339 1.47 11.63 -16.72
N ASN A 340 2.04 12.68 -17.32
CA ASN A 340 2.11 14.03 -16.74
C ASN A 340 1.12 15.03 -17.36
N SER A 341 0.15 14.56 -18.15
CA SER A 341 -0.96 15.42 -18.62
C SER A 341 -1.86 15.82 -17.45
N THR A 342 -2.61 16.91 -17.58
CA THR A 342 -3.73 17.23 -16.68
C THR A 342 -5.07 16.77 -17.28
N PRO A 343 -6.15 16.58 -16.49
CA PRO A 343 -7.41 16.03 -16.99
C PRO A 343 -8.00 16.86 -18.13
N HIS A 344 -7.98 18.19 -17.99
CA HIS A 344 -8.62 19.15 -18.90
C HIS A 344 -7.95 19.25 -20.27
N GLU A 345 -6.67 18.91 -20.38
CA GLU A 345 -5.94 18.86 -21.65
C GLU A 345 -6.28 17.61 -22.49
N THR A 346 -6.79 16.56 -21.86
CA THR A 346 -7.07 15.28 -22.53
C THR A 346 -8.47 15.24 -23.15
N GLY A 347 -8.61 14.50 -24.25
CA GLY A 347 -9.94 14.22 -24.81
C GLY A 347 -10.74 13.20 -23.99
N PHE A 348 -10.05 12.38 -23.18
CA PHE A 348 -10.69 11.34 -22.37
C PHE A 348 -11.22 11.86 -21.03
N PHE A 349 -10.41 12.57 -20.24
CA PHE A 349 -10.69 12.92 -18.85
C PHE A 349 -11.24 14.33 -18.60
N ARG A 350 -11.24 15.23 -19.59
CA ARG A 350 -11.87 16.55 -19.43
C ARG A 350 -13.38 16.42 -19.13
N ASP A 351 -14.00 17.49 -18.64
CA ASP A 351 -15.45 17.53 -18.43
C ASP A 351 -16.23 17.23 -19.73
N GLY A 352 -17.22 16.33 -19.64
CA GLY A 352 -17.92 15.80 -20.82
C GLY A 352 -17.03 14.97 -21.78
N GLY A 353 -15.87 14.52 -21.32
CA GLY A 353 -14.90 13.72 -22.07
C GLY A 353 -15.34 12.29 -22.35
N VAL A 354 -14.49 11.55 -23.06
CA VAL A 354 -14.80 10.17 -23.50
C VAL A 354 -15.00 9.20 -22.32
N TYR A 355 -14.48 9.49 -21.11
CA TYR A 355 -14.65 8.66 -19.92
C TYR A 355 -16.14 8.33 -19.62
N ASP A 356 -17.05 9.28 -19.84
CA ASP A 356 -18.49 9.10 -19.56
C ASP A 356 -19.30 8.58 -20.76
N SER A 357 -18.66 8.41 -21.93
CA SER A 357 -19.29 7.84 -23.13
C SER A 357 -19.57 6.34 -22.99
N TYR A 358 -20.38 5.76 -23.88
CA TYR A 358 -20.62 4.31 -23.91
C TYR A 358 -19.32 3.47 -23.99
N TYR A 359 -18.32 3.95 -24.74
CA TYR A 359 -17.02 3.30 -24.84
C TYR A 359 -16.20 3.49 -23.54
N GLY A 360 -16.14 4.71 -23.00
CA GLY A 360 -15.41 5.00 -21.76
C GLY A 360 -15.95 4.20 -20.58
N ARG A 361 -17.28 4.20 -20.39
CA ARG A 361 -17.97 3.39 -19.38
C ARG A 361 -17.73 1.90 -19.55
N PHE A 362 -17.68 1.39 -20.79
CA PHE A 362 -17.32 -0.01 -21.07
C PHE A 362 -15.85 -0.31 -20.68
N PHE A 363 -14.91 0.51 -21.13
CA PHE A 363 -13.48 0.30 -20.89
C PHE A 363 -13.12 0.42 -19.41
N LEU A 364 -13.60 1.45 -18.72
CA LEU A 364 -13.36 1.66 -17.29
C LEU A 364 -14.01 0.57 -16.44
N ASN A 365 -15.21 0.09 -16.81
CA ASN A 365 -15.81 -1.06 -16.14
C ASN A 365 -14.99 -2.34 -16.35
N TRP A 366 -14.46 -2.59 -17.55
CA TRP A 366 -13.59 -3.75 -17.78
C TRP A 366 -12.26 -3.66 -17.00
N TYR A 367 -11.63 -2.49 -17.00
CA TYR A 367 -10.34 -2.23 -16.35
C TYR A 367 -10.46 -2.37 -14.82
N SER A 368 -11.46 -1.70 -14.22
CA SER A 368 -11.74 -1.83 -12.77
C SER A 368 -12.28 -3.20 -12.37
N GLN A 369 -13.10 -3.87 -13.20
CA GLN A 369 -13.51 -5.25 -12.90
C GLN A 369 -12.34 -6.21 -12.94
N THR A 370 -11.33 -5.99 -13.79
CA THR A 370 -10.12 -6.82 -13.84
C THR A 370 -9.31 -6.74 -12.53
N LEU A 371 -9.25 -5.55 -11.92
CA LEU A 371 -8.70 -5.32 -10.57
C LEU A 371 -9.48 -6.08 -9.51
N VAL A 372 -10.80 -5.90 -9.45
CA VAL A 372 -11.66 -6.60 -8.48
C VAL A 372 -11.58 -8.12 -8.63
N ASP A 373 -11.58 -8.61 -9.88
CA ASP A 373 -11.45 -10.02 -10.22
C ASP A 373 -10.09 -10.62 -9.83
N HIS A 374 -9.01 -9.83 -9.83
CA HIS A 374 -7.69 -10.25 -9.36
C HIS A 374 -7.69 -10.42 -7.83
N GLY A 375 -8.09 -9.38 -7.10
CA GLY A 375 -8.24 -9.44 -5.64
C GLY A 375 -9.11 -10.62 -5.20
N ASP A 376 -10.24 -10.84 -5.89
CA ASP A 376 -11.15 -11.95 -5.62
C ASP A 376 -10.49 -13.34 -5.72
N ARG A 377 -9.56 -13.51 -6.67
CA ARG A 377 -8.83 -14.77 -6.85
C ARG A 377 -7.77 -14.97 -5.79
N VAL A 378 -6.95 -13.97 -5.55
CA VAL A 378 -5.80 -14.12 -4.65
C VAL A 378 -6.26 -14.21 -3.20
N LEU A 379 -7.26 -13.42 -2.79
CA LEU A 379 -7.82 -13.51 -1.43
C LEU A 379 -8.59 -14.82 -1.17
N ALA A 380 -9.25 -15.40 -2.18
CA ALA A 380 -9.81 -16.75 -2.07
C ALA A 380 -8.73 -17.82 -1.79
N LEU A 381 -7.53 -17.64 -2.37
CA LEU A 381 -6.39 -18.54 -2.16
C LEU A 381 -5.66 -18.26 -0.84
N ALA A 382 -5.60 -17.00 -0.40
CA ALA A 382 -5.09 -16.62 0.90
C ALA A 382 -5.94 -17.21 2.03
N ASN A 383 -7.27 -17.11 1.94
CA ASN A 383 -8.20 -17.77 2.87
C ASN A 383 -8.00 -19.29 2.96
N LEU A 384 -7.66 -19.95 1.85
CA LEU A 384 -7.35 -21.38 1.82
C LEU A 384 -5.97 -21.71 2.43
N ALA A 385 -5.04 -20.76 2.43
CA ALA A 385 -3.71 -20.92 3.03
C ALA A 385 -3.68 -20.54 4.52
N PHE A 386 -4.51 -19.60 4.94
CA PHE A 386 -4.51 -18.99 6.28
C PHE A 386 -5.86 -19.14 6.98
N GLU A 387 -6.51 -20.31 6.85
CA GLU A 387 -7.81 -20.59 7.45
C GLU A 387 -7.82 -20.28 8.96
N GLY A 388 -8.65 -19.32 9.36
CA GLY A 388 -8.78 -18.86 10.76
C GLY A 388 -7.90 -17.68 11.16
N THR A 389 -7.02 -17.17 10.28
CA THR A 389 -6.24 -15.94 10.50
C THR A 389 -6.90 -14.75 9.78
N CYS A 390 -6.79 -13.54 10.34
CA CYS A 390 -7.18 -12.31 9.66
C CYS A 390 -6.31 -12.11 8.41
N ILE A 391 -6.94 -11.83 7.27
CA ILE A 391 -6.26 -11.39 6.05
C ILE A 391 -6.65 -9.95 5.73
N ALA A 392 -5.71 -9.18 5.20
CA ALA A 392 -5.92 -7.79 4.79
C ALA A 392 -5.51 -7.57 3.33
N ALA A 393 -6.06 -6.52 2.72
CA ALA A 393 -5.67 -6.04 1.40
C ALA A 393 -5.49 -4.53 1.44
N LYS A 394 -4.39 -4.04 0.84
CA LYS A 394 -4.01 -2.63 0.84
C LYS A 394 -4.57 -1.89 -0.37
N LEU A 395 -5.15 -0.71 -0.14
CA LEU A 395 -5.52 0.25 -1.19
C LEU A 395 -4.72 1.55 -1.05
N SER A 396 -4.36 2.13 -2.20
CA SER A 396 -3.58 3.37 -2.27
C SER A 396 -4.48 4.61 -2.26
N GLY A 397 -4.10 5.63 -1.49
CA GLY A 397 -4.77 6.93 -1.43
C GLY A 397 -4.48 7.83 -2.63
N ILE A 398 -5.15 7.61 -3.77
CA ILE A 398 -5.00 8.42 -4.98
C ILE A 398 -5.79 9.74 -4.87
N HIS A 399 -5.27 10.68 -4.07
CA HIS A 399 -5.98 11.89 -3.67
C HIS A 399 -5.96 13.04 -4.69
N TRP A 400 -5.10 13.01 -5.72
CA TRP A 400 -4.99 14.07 -6.72
C TRP A 400 -5.99 13.90 -7.88
N TRP A 401 -6.45 15.02 -8.42
CA TRP A 401 -7.61 15.14 -9.32
C TRP A 401 -8.97 14.69 -8.75
N TYR A 402 -9.06 14.36 -7.46
CA TYR A 402 -10.31 13.94 -6.81
C TYR A 402 -11.41 15.04 -6.89
N LYS A 403 -11.03 16.33 -7.01
CA LYS A 403 -12.00 17.43 -7.20
C LYS A 403 -12.41 17.67 -8.65
N THR A 404 -12.01 16.81 -9.58
CA THR A 404 -12.44 16.85 -11.00
C THR A 404 -13.55 15.86 -11.26
N ALA A 405 -14.46 16.14 -12.19
CA ALA A 405 -15.60 15.24 -12.45
C ALA A 405 -15.18 13.81 -12.89
N SER A 406 -13.99 13.68 -13.48
CA SER A 406 -13.47 12.41 -14.00
C SER A 406 -12.61 11.62 -13.04
N HIS A 407 -12.06 12.22 -11.97
CA HIS A 407 -11.16 11.54 -11.02
C HIS A 407 -10.00 10.82 -11.74
N ALA A 408 -9.31 11.52 -12.65
CA ALA A 408 -8.48 10.90 -13.68
C ALA A 408 -7.39 9.94 -13.16
N ALA A 409 -6.73 10.26 -12.05
CA ALA A 409 -5.68 9.40 -11.48
C ALA A 409 -6.24 8.12 -10.84
N GLU A 410 -7.40 8.19 -10.18
CA GLU A 410 -8.13 7.02 -9.69
C GLU A 410 -8.50 6.09 -10.87
N LEU A 411 -9.00 6.66 -11.97
CA LEU A 411 -9.35 5.90 -13.17
C LEU A 411 -8.14 5.16 -13.76
N THR A 412 -6.97 5.79 -13.87
CA THR A 412 -5.76 5.13 -14.40
C THR A 412 -5.19 4.09 -13.41
N ALA A 413 -5.31 4.32 -12.11
CA ALA A 413 -4.94 3.36 -11.05
C ALA A 413 -5.90 2.15 -10.98
N GLY A 414 -7.10 2.24 -11.57
CA GLY A 414 -8.09 1.16 -11.67
C GLY A 414 -9.33 1.35 -10.82
N PHE A 415 -9.39 2.42 -10.01
CA PHE A 415 -10.56 2.77 -9.22
C PHE A 415 -11.54 3.56 -10.09
N TYR A 416 -12.64 2.91 -10.49
CA TYR A 416 -13.64 3.55 -11.36
C TYR A 416 -14.57 4.48 -10.55
N ASN A 417 -14.00 5.58 -10.02
CA ASN A 417 -14.62 6.49 -9.06
C ASN A 417 -14.90 7.91 -9.60
N PRO A 418 -15.51 8.11 -10.78
CA PRO A 418 -15.89 9.47 -11.19
C PRO A 418 -16.95 10.03 -10.23
N ALA A 419 -17.13 11.35 -10.20
CA ALA A 419 -17.97 12.06 -9.21
C ALA A 419 -19.47 11.65 -9.17
N ASN A 420 -19.92 10.76 -10.07
CA ASN A 420 -21.26 10.21 -10.15
C ASN A 420 -21.36 8.69 -9.82
N ARG A 421 -20.27 8.03 -9.40
CA ARG A 421 -20.20 6.59 -9.12
C ARG A 421 -19.16 6.29 -8.05
N ASP A 422 -19.58 5.57 -7.01
CA ASP A 422 -18.66 4.97 -6.03
C ASP A 422 -17.79 3.86 -6.67
N GLY A 423 -16.49 4.12 -6.74
CA GLY A 423 -15.45 3.20 -7.22
C GLY A 423 -14.98 2.18 -6.20
N TYR A 424 -15.18 2.44 -4.91
CA TYR A 424 -14.64 1.65 -3.79
C TYR A 424 -15.62 0.60 -3.28
N ALA A 425 -16.94 0.86 -3.33
CA ALA A 425 -17.97 -0.09 -2.94
C ALA A 425 -17.85 -1.51 -3.58
N PRO A 426 -17.50 -1.68 -4.88
CA PRO A 426 -17.24 -3.01 -5.45
C PRO A 426 -16.03 -3.72 -4.86
N ILE A 427 -15.00 -2.98 -4.46
CA ILE A 427 -13.80 -3.52 -3.81
C ILE A 427 -14.15 -3.93 -2.39
N ALA A 428 -14.82 -3.07 -1.62
CA ALA A 428 -15.27 -3.37 -0.26
C ALA A 428 -16.21 -4.61 -0.22
N ALA A 429 -17.11 -4.76 -1.20
CA ALA A 429 -17.93 -5.95 -1.35
C ALA A 429 -17.12 -7.23 -1.66
N MET A 430 -16.03 -7.11 -2.44
CA MET A 430 -15.10 -8.21 -2.71
C MET A 430 -14.28 -8.58 -1.46
N LEU A 431 -13.78 -7.61 -0.69
CA LEU A 431 -13.11 -7.85 0.59
C LEU A 431 -14.06 -8.55 1.58
N LYS A 432 -15.32 -8.07 1.69
CA LYS A 432 -16.35 -8.71 2.53
C LYS A 432 -16.60 -10.17 2.18
N LYS A 433 -16.65 -10.51 0.90
CA LYS A 433 -16.83 -11.89 0.42
C LYS A 433 -15.75 -12.83 0.98
N HIS A 434 -14.55 -12.30 1.22
CA HIS A 434 -13.40 -13.03 1.76
C HIS A 434 -13.17 -12.81 3.26
N GLY A 435 -14.01 -12.04 3.95
CA GLY A 435 -13.75 -11.65 5.34
C GLY A 435 -12.48 -10.84 5.53
N ALA A 436 -11.96 -10.23 4.46
CA ALA A 436 -10.70 -9.49 4.48
C ALA A 436 -10.89 -8.08 5.06
N ALA A 437 -9.92 -7.63 5.85
CA ALA A 437 -9.80 -6.24 6.26
C ALA A 437 -9.33 -5.37 5.08
N LEU A 438 -9.72 -4.10 5.10
CA LEU A 438 -9.13 -3.07 4.26
C LEU A 438 -7.98 -2.40 5.03
N ASN A 439 -6.79 -2.32 4.44
CA ASN A 439 -5.75 -1.38 4.89
C ASN A 439 -5.71 -0.19 3.92
N PHE A 440 -5.72 1.03 4.43
CA PHE A 440 -5.75 2.25 3.62
C PHE A 440 -4.71 3.28 4.07
N THR A 441 -4.04 3.92 3.12
CA THR A 441 -3.01 4.94 3.38
C THR A 441 -3.59 6.36 3.48
N CYS A 442 -2.74 7.37 3.70
CA CYS A 442 -3.05 8.80 3.62
C CYS A 442 -3.93 9.40 4.75
N VAL A 443 -4.13 8.72 5.87
CA VAL A 443 -4.92 9.26 7.01
C VAL A 443 -4.25 10.41 7.77
N GLU A 444 -2.97 10.67 7.53
CA GLU A 444 -2.24 11.81 8.09
C GLU A 444 -2.38 13.09 7.25
N LEU A 445 -2.75 12.96 5.97
CA LEU A 445 -2.77 14.08 5.02
C LEU A 445 -3.95 15.04 5.28
N ARG A 446 -3.69 16.34 5.03
CA ARG A 446 -4.67 17.42 5.13
C ARG A 446 -4.91 18.03 3.76
N THR A 447 -6.16 18.39 3.46
CA THR A 447 -6.52 18.99 2.18
C THR A 447 -6.05 20.43 2.07
N LEU A 448 -5.90 21.13 3.20
CA LEU A 448 -5.36 22.50 3.25
C LEU A 448 -3.90 22.54 2.81
N ASP A 449 -3.05 21.68 3.39
CA ASP A 449 -1.63 21.59 3.06
C ASP A 449 -1.42 21.33 1.55
N GLN A 450 -2.24 20.44 0.96
CA GLN A 450 -2.22 20.19 -0.48
C GLN A 450 -2.68 21.38 -1.33
N HIS A 451 -3.56 22.24 -0.81
CA HIS A 451 -3.96 23.48 -1.50
C HIS A 451 -2.92 24.59 -1.40
N GLU A 452 -2.12 24.62 -0.34
CA GLU A 452 -1.03 25.59 -0.19
C GLU A 452 0.20 25.18 -1.00
N ASP A 453 0.56 23.89 -1.00
CA ASP A 453 1.73 23.37 -1.71
C ASP A 453 1.49 23.11 -3.20
N PHE A 454 0.32 22.56 -3.58
CA PHE A 454 0.00 22.09 -4.94
C PHE A 454 -1.48 22.38 -5.35
N PRO A 455 -1.93 23.65 -5.38
CA PRO A 455 -3.32 23.99 -5.70
C PRO A 455 -3.79 23.45 -7.06
N GLU A 456 -2.89 23.29 -8.03
CA GLU A 456 -3.17 22.72 -9.35
C GLU A 456 -3.50 21.22 -9.32
N ALA A 457 -3.13 20.48 -8.25
CA ALA A 457 -3.39 19.06 -8.12
C ALA A 457 -4.88 18.73 -7.92
N LEU A 458 -5.70 19.73 -7.55
CA LEU A 458 -7.14 19.58 -7.27
C LEU A 458 -7.42 18.40 -6.31
N ALA A 459 -6.59 18.29 -5.28
CA ALA A 459 -6.58 17.14 -4.37
C ALA A 459 -7.64 17.21 -3.26
N ASP A 460 -8.04 16.04 -2.76
CA ASP A 460 -8.93 15.89 -1.61
C ASP A 460 -8.60 14.63 -0.77
N PRO A 461 -7.46 14.59 -0.06
CA PRO A 461 -7.12 13.42 0.76
C PRO A 461 -8.17 13.16 1.86
N GLU A 462 -8.79 14.19 2.43
CA GLU A 462 -9.80 14.03 3.48
C GLU A 462 -11.14 13.52 2.93
N GLY A 463 -11.59 14.05 1.78
CA GLY A 463 -12.77 13.55 1.08
C GLY A 463 -12.60 12.10 0.63
N LEU A 464 -11.41 11.74 0.15
CA LEU A 464 -11.05 10.38 -0.25
C LEU A 464 -11.04 9.42 0.95
N VAL A 465 -10.33 9.75 2.03
CA VAL A 465 -10.33 8.95 3.27
C VAL A 465 -11.76 8.74 3.75
N TRP A 466 -12.57 9.79 3.81
CA TRP A 466 -13.97 9.68 4.21
C TRP A 466 -14.76 8.71 3.33
N GLN A 467 -14.63 8.79 2.00
CA GLN A 467 -15.33 7.88 1.08
C GLN A 467 -14.90 6.42 1.30
N VAL A 468 -13.59 6.16 1.33
CA VAL A 468 -13.04 4.81 1.41
C VAL A 468 -13.40 4.13 2.74
N LEU A 469 -13.25 4.83 3.88
CA LEU A 469 -13.54 4.21 5.18
C LEU A 469 -15.04 3.91 5.33
N ASN A 470 -15.93 4.82 4.87
CA ASN A 470 -17.38 4.58 4.92
C ASN A 470 -17.81 3.46 3.96
N SER A 471 -17.22 3.38 2.75
CA SER A 471 -17.47 2.27 1.81
C SER A 471 -17.18 0.90 2.44
N ALA A 472 -16.15 0.83 3.28
CA ALA A 472 -15.76 -0.37 4.02
C ALA A 472 -16.67 -0.63 5.23
N TRP A 473 -16.92 0.37 6.07
CA TRP A 473 -17.75 0.21 7.27
C TRP A 473 -19.23 -0.05 6.95
N ASP A 474 -19.80 0.51 5.89
CA ASP A 474 -21.18 0.25 5.46
C ASP A 474 -21.39 -1.20 4.99
N VAL A 475 -20.32 -1.87 4.52
CA VAL A 475 -20.32 -3.31 4.27
C VAL A 475 -19.76 -4.12 5.45
N SER A 476 -19.42 -3.47 6.57
CA SER A 476 -18.97 -4.08 7.82
C SER A 476 -17.69 -4.91 7.72
N ILE A 477 -16.70 -4.46 6.93
CA ILE A 477 -15.34 -5.00 7.00
C ILE A 477 -14.48 -4.19 7.99
N PRO A 478 -13.47 -4.80 8.65
CA PRO A 478 -12.49 -4.07 9.43
C PRO A 478 -11.66 -3.13 8.54
N VAL A 479 -11.19 -2.04 9.14
CA VAL A 479 -10.39 -1.02 8.45
C VAL A 479 -9.15 -0.74 9.29
N ALA A 480 -7.98 -1.14 8.79
CA ALA A 480 -6.68 -0.72 9.28
C ALA A 480 -6.17 0.48 8.46
N SER A 481 -5.12 1.15 8.94
CA SER A 481 -4.55 2.27 8.20
C SER A 481 -3.06 2.50 8.50
N GLU A 482 -2.40 3.17 7.57
CA GLU A 482 -1.01 3.61 7.64
C GLU A 482 -0.88 5.09 7.27
N ASN A 483 0.13 5.78 7.83
CA ASN A 483 0.57 7.06 7.30
C ASN A 483 1.34 6.86 5.98
N ALA A 484 1.04 7.64 4.94
CA ALA A 484 1.73 7.56 3.65
C ALA A 484 3.11 8.23 3.67
N LEU A 485 3.28 9.30 4.46
CA LEU A 485 4.53 10.04 4.65
C LEU A 485 5.02 9.97 6.10
N PRO A 486 6.34 10.00 6.36
CA PRO A 486 6.88 10.05 7.72
C PRO A 486 6.37 11.27 8.50
N CYS A 487 5.77 11.03 9.67
CA CYS A 487 5.25 12.06 10.56
C CYS A 487 5.80 11.84 11.97
N HIS A 488 6.45 12.85 12.54
CA HIS A 488 7.03 12.80 13.89
C HIS A 488 6.43 13.84 14.84
N ASP A 489 5.60 14.73 14.31
CA ASP A 489 5.05 15.88 14.99
C ASP A 489 3.65 15.63 15.58
N ARG A 490 3.31 16.48 16.53
CA ARG A 490 2.04 16.42 17.26
C ARG A 490 0.81 16.63 16.38
N GLU A 491 0.92 17.40 15.31
CA GLU A 491 -0.21 17.80 14.48
C GLU A 491 -0.66 16.69 13.52
N GLY A 492 0.29 15.97 12.92
CA GLY A 492 0.01 14.78 12.13
C GLY A 492 -0.46 13.61 12.99
N TYR A 493 0.13 13.38 14.17
CA TYR A 493 -0.41 12.39 15.13
C TYR A 493 -1.86 12.70 15.55
N ASN A 494 -2.19 13.97 15.81
CA ASN A 494 -3.56 14.38 16.10
C ASN A 494 -4.50 14.14 14.90
N LYS A 495 -4.04 14.38 13.66
CA LYS A 495 -4.81 14.13 12.44
C LYS A 495 -5.10 12.63 12.24
N ILE A 496 -4.09 11.78 12.45
CA ILE A 496 -4.24 10.32 12.45
C ILE A 496 -5.28 9.89 13.50
N LEU A 497 -5.20 10.42 14.73
CA LEU A 497 -6.15 10.12 15.81
C LEU A 497 -7.61 10.50 15.48
N GLU A 498 -7.82 11.62 14.78
CA GLU A 498 -9.16 12.05 14.35
C GLU A 498 -9.79 11.09 13.34
N ASN A 499 -9.00 10.65 12.35
CA ASN A 499 -9.44 9.65 11.36
C ASN A 499 -9.53 8.25 11.97
N ALA A 500 -8.67 7.91 12.93
CA ALA A 500 -8.66 6.62 13.61
C ALA A 500 -9.88 6.40 14.51
N LYS A 501 -10.36 7.47 15.14
CA LYS A 501 -11.48 7.46 16.09
C LYS A 501 -12.46 8.60 15.76
N PRO A 502 -13.22 8.53 14.66
CA PRO A 502 -14.12 9.60 14.24
C PRO A 502 -15.02 10.12 15.38
N ARG A 503 -15.19 11.45 15.45
CA ARG A 503 -15.96 12.07 16.53
C ARG A 503 -17.46 11.94 16.26
N ASN A 504 -18.21 11.44 17.24
CA ASN A 504 -19.66 11.26 17.18
C ASN A 504 -20.13 10.34 16.04
N ASP A 505 -19.32 9.34 15.64
CA ASP A 505 -19.80 8.30 14.73
C ASP A 505 -21.03 7.59 15.35
N PRO A 506 -22.16 7.48 14.63
CA PRO A 506 -23.40 6.96 15.20
C PRO A 506 -23.35 5.46 15.52
N ASP A 507 -22.49 4.71 14.84
CA ASP A 507 -22.29 3.28 15.03
C ASP A 507 -21.06 2.98 15.93
N GLY A 508 -20.33 4.02 16.35
CA GLY A 508 -19.09 3.89 17.11
C GLY A 508 -17.91 3.35 16.29
N ARG A 509 -17.91 3.52 14.97
CA ARG A 509 -16.87 3.04 14.06
C ARG A 509 -15.50 3.67 14.41
N HIS A 510 -14.46 2.85 14.29
CA HIS A 510 -13.05 3.24 14.45
C HIS A 510 -12.17 2.28 13.64
N LEU A 511 -10.88 2.61 13.49
CA LEU A 511 -9.92 1.67 12.89
C LEU A 511 -9.72 0.43 13.77
N SER A 512 -9.52 -0.73 13.14
CA SER A 512 -9.19 -1.99 13.81
C SER A 512 -7.71 -2.10 14.19
N ALA A 513 -6.83 -1.38 13.49
CA ALA A 513 -5.41 -1.24 13.79
C ALA A 513 -4.86 0.02 13.10
N PHE A 514 -3.72 0.51 13.55
CA PHE A 514 -2.92 1.50 12.83
C PHE A 514 -1.46 1.05 12.78
N THR A 515 -0.81 1.19 11.63
CA THR A 515 0.59 0.83 11.45
C THR A 515 1.41 2.05 11.06
N TYR A 516 2.43 2.35 11.87
CA TYR A 516 3.29 3.50 11.67
C TYR A 516 4.42 3.20 10.68
N LEU A 517 4.51 4.01 9.63
CA LEU A 517 5.58 4.01 8.63
C LEU A 517 6.62 5.09 9.00
N ARG A 518 7.86 4.76 9.37
CA ARG A 518 8.49 3.44 9.58
C ARG A 518 9.45 3.52 10.77
N LEU A 519 9.79 2.38 11.38
CA LEU A 519 10.92 2.26 12.30
C LEU A 519 12.19 2.82 11.63
N SER A 520 12.81 3.78 12.31
CA SER A 520 13.97 4.53 11.81
C SER A 520 14.75 5.15 12.97
N PRO A 521 16.03 5.53 12.77
CA PRO A 521 16.79 6.27 13.77
C PRO A 521 16.12 7.59 14.18
N VAL A 522 15.38 8.23 13.27
CA VAL A 522 14.65 9.49 13.53
C VAL A 522 13.48 9.26 14.50
N LEU A 523 12.72 8.18 14.35
CA LEU A 523 11.68 7.81 15.32
C LEU A 523 12.28 7.53 16.72
N MET A 524 13.50 6.99 16.76
CA MET A 524 14.22 6.66 18.00
C MET A 524 14.90 7.86 18.69
N GLU A 525 14.86 9.06 18.11
CA GLU A 525 15.29 10.28 18.80
C GLU A 525 14.36 10.59 19.98
N THR A 526 14.92 10.95 21.14
CA THR A 526 14.18 11.10 22.40
C THR A 526 12.92 11.96 22.29
N HIS A 527 12.96 13.06 21.54
CA HIS A 527 11.80 13.94 21.37
C HIS A 527 10.68 13.29 20.55
N ASN A 528 11.03 12.66 19.43
CA ASN A 528 10.08 12.03 18.52
C ASN A 528 9.46 10.79 19.16
N LEU A 529 10.26 10.01 19.90
CA LEU A 529 9.79 8.86 20.67
C LEU A 529 8.81 9.27 21.80
N MET A 530 9.01 10.41 22.45
CA MET A 530 8.07 10.93 23.46
C MET A 530 6.72 11.36 22.86
N GLU A 531 6.71 12.03 21.71
CA GLU A 531 5.44 12.35 21.02
C GLU A 531 4.76 11.08 20.47
N PHE A 532 5.55 10.09 20.01
CA PHE A 532 5.05 8.78 19.59
C PHE A 532 4.44 7.98 20.76
N GLU A 533 5.06 7.96 21.94
CA GLU A 533 4.49 7.33 23.15
C GLU A 533 3.15 7.99 23.53
N ARG A 534 3.06 9.33 23.48
CA ARG A 534 1.81 10.08 23.64
C ARG A 534 0.76 9.66 22.61
N PHE A 535 1.15 9.49 21.35
CA PHE A 535 0.26 9.04 20.28
C PHE A 535 -0.27 7.61 20.54
N VAL A 536 0.61 6.66 20.90
CA VAL A 536 0.24 5.28 21.26
C VAL A 536 -0.78 5.26 22.40
N LYS A 537 -0.53 6.01 23.49
CA LYS A 537 -1.48 6.12 24.61
C LYS A 537 -2.86 6.62 24.19
N ARG A 538 -2.93 7.64 23.31
CA ARG A 538 -4.22 8.13 22.79
C ARG A 538 -4.90 7.14 21.84
N MET A 539 -4.13 6.38 21.05
CA MET A 539 -4.64 5.27 20.25
C MET A 539 -5.22 4.15 21.12
N HIS A 540 -4.61 3.89 22.27
CA HIS A 540 -5.11 2.95 23.29
C HIS A 540 -6.29 3.49 24.11
N GLY A 541 -6.60 4.78 24.02
CA GLY A 541 -7.67 5.41 24.80
C GLY A 541 -7.28 5.74 26.25
N GLU A 542 -5.97 5.85 26.52
CA GLU A 542 -5.42 6.26 27.80
C GLU A 542 -5.37 7.80 27.93
N ALA A 543 -5.26 8.29 29.17
CA ALA A 543 -4.97 9.69 29.45
C ALA A 543 -3.47 9.98 29.30
N VAL A 544 -3.13 11.18 28.83
CA VAL A 544 -1.75 11.66 28.61
C VAL A 544 -1.51 12.99 29.31
#